data_AF-A0A9E2SEH4-F1
#
_entry.id   AF-A0A9E2SEH4-F1
#
_cell.length_a   1.000
_cell.length_b   1.000
_cell.length_c   1.000
_cell.angle_alpha   90.00
_cell.angle_beta   90.00
_cell.angle_gamma   90.00
#
_symmetry.space_group_name_H-M   'P 1'
#
loop_
_entity.id
_entity.type
_entity.pdbx_description
1 polymer ?
#
loop_
_entity_poly.entity_id
_entity_poly.type
_entity_poly.pdbx_seq_one_letter_code
_entity_poly.pdbx_strand_id
1 'polypeptide(L)' 'MGIWRQLAEYLYIKKKDPKAPTTTWIKYMHGINRISIFMFLAAILFIIIRALFFHRH' A
#
# COMPACT_ATOMS: atom_id res chain seq x y z
N MET A 1 16.40 -9.17 -5.10
CA MET A 1 15.02 -8.64 -5.02
C MET A 1 14.93 -7.42 -5.93
N GLY A 2 14.34 -7.54 -7.12
CA GLY A 2 14.22 -6.40 -8.04
C GLY A 2 12.86 -5.72 -7.88
N ILE A 3 12.84 -4.39 -7.88
CA ILE A 3 11.61 -3.56 -7.81
C ILE A 3 10.58 -4.00 -8.86
N TRP A 4 11.05 -4.31 -10.08
CA TRP A 4 10.23 -4.83 -11.18
C TRP A 4 9.53 -6.16 -10.86
N ARG A 5 10.16 -7.03 -10.07
CA ARG A 5 9.57 -8.32 -9.68
C ARG A 5 8.50 -8.14 -8.60
N GLN A 6 8.72 -7.22 -7.65
CA GLN A 6 7.72 -6.87 -6.63
C GLN A 6 6.48 -6.24 -7.26
N LEU A 7 6.65 -5.33 -8.23
CA LEU A 7 5.53 -4.74 -8.96
C LEU A 7 4.73 -5.81 -9.73
N ALA A 8 5.40 -6.72 -10.43
CA ALA A 8 4.74 -7.81 -11.15
C ALA A 8 3.99 -8.80 -10.23
N GLU A 9 4.55 -9.08 -9.05
CA GLU A 9 3.88 -9.90 -8.01
C GLU A 9 2.68 -9.16 -7.39
N TYR A 10 2.79 -7.84 -7.18
CA TYR A 10 1.72 -7.01 -6.62
C TYR A 10 0.54 -6.83 -7.58
N LEU A 11 0.82 -6.73 -8.88
CA LEU A 11 -0.19 -6.66 -9.95
C LEU A 11 -0.76 -8.03 -10.33
N TYR A 12 -0.43 -9.10 -9.60
CA TYR A 12 -0.83 -10.49 -9.88
C TYR A 12 -0.39 -11.04 -11.25
N ILE A 13 0.49 -10.33 -11.96
CA ILE A 13 1.05 -10.74 -13.27
C ILE A 13 1.95 -11.97 -13.10
N LYS A 14 2.56 -12.12 -11.92
CA LYS A 14 3.42 -13.25 -11.59
C LYS A 14 2.90 -13.98 -10.36
N LYS A 15 2.83 -15.32 -10.44
CA LYS A 15 2.52 -16.17 -9.28
C LYS A 15 3.54 -15.93 -8.16
N LYS A 16 3.01 -15.81 -6.94
CA LYS A 16 3.80 -15.69 -5.71
C LYS A 16 4.80 -16.85 -5.61
N ASP A 17 6.02 -16.54 -5.20
CA ASP A 17 7.08 -17.55 -5.03
C ASP A 17 6.62 -18.67 -4.07
N PRO A 18 6.59 -19.94 -4.51
CA PRO A 18 6.16 -21.06 -3.67
C PRO A 18 7.10 -21.34 -2.49
N LYS A 19 8.33 -20.82 -2.50
CA LYS A 19 9.28 -20.93 -1.38
C LYS A 19 9.14 -19.77 -0.39
N ALA A 20 8.23 -18.83 -0.62
CA ALA A 20 8.05 -17.69 0.28
C ALA A 20 7.57 -18.19 1.66
N PRO A 21 8.20 -17.75 2.76
CA PRO A 21 7.77 -18.13 4.10
C PRO A 21 6.32 -17.73 4.32
N THR A 22 5.47 -18.69 4.71
CA THR A 22 4.05 -18.48 4.97
C THR A 22 3.79 -18.28 6.47
N THR A 23 4.63 -17.49 7.14
CA THR A 23 4.49 -17.24 8.57
C THR A 23 3.37 -16.23 8.83
N THR A 24 2.74 -16.34 9.99
CA THR A 24 1.70 -15.39 10.44
C THR A 24 2.24 -13.95 10.52
N TRP A 25 3.52 -13.80 10.87
CA TRP A 25 4.22 -12.51 10.92
C TRP A 25 4.21 -11.77 9.58
N ILE A 26 4.34 -12.48 8.45
CA ILE A 26 4.31 -11.87 7.12
C ILE A 26 2.90 -11.40 6.76
N LYS A 27 1.86 -12.11 7.21
CA LYS A 27 0.47 -11.65 7.07
C LYS A 27 0.23 -10.38 7.86
N TYR A 28 0.73 -10.29 9.11
CA TYR A 28 0.64 -9.08 9.91
C TYR A 28 1.41 -7.91 9.29
N MET A 29 2.61 -8.15 8.76
CA MET A 29 3.40 -7.14 8.06
C MET A 29 2.65 -6.56 6.85
N HIS A 30 2.00 -7.41 6.05
CA HIS A 30 1.12 -6.94 4.97
C HIS A 30 -0.13 -6.22 5.47
N GLY A 31 -0.72 -6.66 6.59
CA GLY A 31 -1.85 -5.98 7.23
C GLY A 31 -1.49 -4.54 7.62
N ILE A 32 -0.36 -4.36 8.31
CA ILE A 32 0.15 -3.05 8.69
C ILE A 32 0.39 -2.18 7.45
N ASN A 33 1.05 -2.71 6.41
CA ASN A 33 1.30 -1.95 5.18
C ASN A 33 -0.01 -1.50 4.48
N ARG A 34 -1.05 -2.34 4.49
CA ARG A 34 -2.38 -1.97 3.96
C ARG A 34 -2.97 -0.81 4.75
N ILE A 35 -2.95 -0.88 6.08
CA ILE A 35 -3.45 0.19 6.96
C ILE A 35 -2.67 1.49 6.72
N SER A 36 -1.35 1.42 6.60
CA SER A 36 -0.51 2.59 6.31
C SER A 36 -0.88 3.26 4.99
N ILE A 37 -1.13 2.49 3.92
CA ILE A 37 -1.57 3.03 2.62
C ILE A 37 -2.93 3.71 2.75
N PHE A 38 -3.90 3.09 3.43
CA PHE A 38 -5.21 3.71 3.63
C PHE A 38 -5.12 5.02 4.43
N MET A 39 -4.33 5.04 5.50
CA MET A 39 -4.14 6.23 6.33
C MET A 39 -3.44 7.36 5.56
N PHE A 40 -2.44 7.00 4.74
CA PHE A 40 -1.76 7.94 3.85
C PHE A 40 -2.71 8.55 2.81
N LEU A 41 -3.51 7.72 2.14
CA LEU A 41 -4.49 8.19 1.16
C LEU A 41 -5.58 9.07 1.81
N ALA A 42 -6.03 8.72 3.01
CA ALA A 42 -6.97 9.54 3.77
C ALA A 42 -6.39 10.92 4.11
N ALA A 43 -5.11 10.98 4.51
CA ALA A 43 -4.41 12.24 4.76
C ALA A 43 -4.26 13.10 3.50
N ILE A 44 -3.89 12.50 2.36
CA ILE A 44 -3.84 13.20 1.08
C ILE A 44 -5.21 13.76 0.71
N LEU A 45 -6.26 12.95 0.83
CA LEU A 45 -7.63 13.37 0.53
C LEU A 45 -8.05 14.54 1.42
N PHE A 46 -7.74 14.48 2.71
CA PHE A 46 -8.00 15.56 3.65
C PHE A 46 -7.28 16.86 3.26
N ILE A 47 -5.99 16.78 2.88
CA ILE A 47 -5.21 17.94 2.43
C ILE A 47 -5.82 18.53 1.15
N ILE A 48 -6.19 17.71 0.17
CA ILE A 48 -6.80 18.17 -1.09
C ILE A 48 -8.14 18.86 -0.82
N ILE A 49 -9.02 18.26 -0.01
CA ILE A 49 -10.32 18.85 0.34
C ILE A 49 -10.09 20.19 1.06
N ARG A 50 -9.19 20.24 2.03
CA ARG A 50 -8.85 21.48 2.72
C ARG A 50 -8.32 22.54 1.75
N ALA A 51 -7.42 22.17 0.85
CA ALA A 51 -6.83 23.10 -0.12
C ALA A 51 -7.85 23.63 -1.14
N LEU A 52 -8.80 22.80 -1.59
CA LEU A 52 -9.78 23.21 -2.59
C LEU A 52 -10.98 23.97 -2.01
N PHE A 53 -11.46 23.56 -0.83
CA PHE A 53 -12.69 24.10 -0.24
C PHE A 53 -12.46 25.14 0.85
N PHE A 54 -11.34 25.08 1.58
CA PHE A 54 -11.08 25.96 2.73
C PHE A 54 -9.98 27.01 2.50
N HIS A 55 -9.26 27.00 1.37
CA HIS A 55 -8.22 27.98 1.06
C HIS A 55 -8.75 29.26 0.36
N ARG A 56 -10.05 29.32 0.03
CA ARG A 56 -10.68 30.41 -0.75
C ARG A 56 -11.43 31.44 0.12
N HIS A 57 -11.02 31.62 1.38
CA HIS A 57 -11.52 32.69 2.26
C HIS A 57 -10.37 33.46 2.89
#